data_AF-A0A7S2F8S8-F1
#
_entry.id   AF-A0A7S2F8S8-F1
#
_cell.length_a   1.000
_cell.length_b   1.000
_cell.length_c   1.000
_cell.angle_alpha   90.00
_cell.angle_beta   90.00
_cell.angle_gamma   90.00
#
_symmetry.space_group_name_H-M   'P 1'
#
loop_
_entity.id
_entity.type
_entity.pdbx_description
1 polymer ?
#
loop_
_entity_poly.entity_id
_entity_poly.type
_entity_poly.pdbx_seq_one_letter_code
_entity_poly.pdbx_strand_id
1 'polypeptide(L)'
;ELSPHHKFVNALAFNAAGNKLASASDDNTVRVWNVDDTLAQSGNGRTANAARPNAQTELRCTSDALTVRWDPTNANVLVASGSDRNLQIWDVRTRNSVHSVG
;
A
#
# COMPACT_ATOMS: atom_id res chain seq x y z
N GLU A 1 -7.13 -13.28 -1.74
CA GLU A 1 -7.87 -12.02 -1.99
C GLU A 1 -7.71 -11.14 -0.75
N LEU A 2 -7.11 -9.96 -0.87
CA LEU A 2 -7.05 -9.03 0.27
C LEU A 2 -8.39 -8.29 0.32
N SER A 3 -9.14 -8.48 1.41
CA SER A 3 -10.38 -7.74 1.70
C SER A 3 -10.10 -6.24 1.72
N PRO A 4 -11.07 -5.34 1.52
CA PRO A 4 -10.89 -3.89 1.69
C PRO A 4 -10.23 -3.53 3.03
N HIS A 5 -9.63 -2.35 3.13
CA HIS A 5 -9.23 -1.81 4.44
C HIS A 5 -10.46 -1.79 5.35
N HIS A 6 -10.29 -2.24 6.59
CA HIS A 6 -11.41 -2.38 7.54
C HIS A 6 -11.48 -1.23 8.54
N LYS A 7 -10.61 -0.24 8.39
CA LYS A 7 -10.64 1.08 9.06
C LYS A 7 -10.28 2.18 8.06
N PHE A 8 -10.16 3.41 8.55
CA PHE A 8 -9.86 4.57 7.72
C PHE A 8 -8.53 4.42 6.98
N VAL A 9 -8.52 4.87 5.72
CA VAL A 9 -7.29 5.06 4.93
C VAL A 9 -6.84 6.49 5.15
N ASN A 10 -5.64 6.66 5.70
CA ASN A 10 -5.10 7.95 6.12
C ASN A 10 -4.26 8.61 5.03
N ALA A 11 -3.54 7.80 4.24
CA ALA A 11 -2.63 8.30 3.24
C ALA A 11 -2.58 7.40 1.99
N LEU A 12 -2.28 8.03 0.86
CA LEU A 12 -2.09 7.41 -0.44
C LEU A 12 -0.82 7.96 -1.09
N ALA A 13 -0.05 7.10 -1.75
CA ALA A 13 1.14 7.53 -2.49
C ALA A 13 1.39 6.64 -3.71
N PHE A 14 1.58 7.26 -4.87
CA PHE A 14 2.12 6.57 -6.04
C PHE A 14 3.64 6.42 -5.93
N ASN A 15 4.17 5.35 -6.52
CA ASN A 15 5.60 5.27 -6.78
C ASN A 15 6.00 6.22 -7.92
N ALA A 16 7.30 6.45 -8.12
CA ALA A 16 7.80 7.40 -9.13
C ALA A 16 7.33 7.07 -10.56
N ALA A 17 7.14 5.79 -10.88
CA ALA A 17 6.67 5.33 -12.19
C ALA A 17 5.14 5.40 -12.36
N GLY A 18 4.38 5.65 -11.29
CA GLY A 18 2.91 5.71 -11.32
C GLY A 18 2.19 4.37 -11.47
N ASN A 19 2.93 3.25 -11.60
CA ASN A 19 2.34 1.92 -11.81
C ASN A 19 1.99 1.18 -10.50
N LYS A 20 2.43 1.69 -9.35
CA LYS A 20 2.06 1.18 -8.03
C LYS A 20 1.46 2.29 -7.18
N LEU A 21 0.39 1.96 -6.47
CA LEU A 21 -0.21 2.79 -5.43
C LEU A 21 0.04 2.13 -4.08
N ALA A 22 0.36 2.91 -3.05
CA ALA A 22 0.35 2.48 -1.66
C ALA A 22 -0.79 3.18 -0.90
N SER A 23 -1.47 2.45 -0.01
CA SER A 23 -2.47 2.98 0.92
C SER A 23 -2.10 2.62 2.36
N ALA A 24 -2.12 3.60 3.26
CA ALA A 24 -1.85 3.43 4.69
C ALA A 24 -3.14 3.59 5.49
N SER A 25 -3.36 2.73 6.49
CA SER A 25 -4.61 2.68 7.25
C SER A 25 -4.43 2.49 8.76
N ASP A 26 -5.42 2.96 9.51
CA ASP A 26 -5.63 2.67 10.96
C ASP A 26 -5.77 1.18 11.27
N ASP A 27 -5.95 0.34 10.24
CA ASP A 27 -6.01 -1.10 10.36
C ASP A 27 -4.63 -1.78 10.55
N ASN A 28 -3.61 -0.96 10.81
CA ASN A 28 -2.22 -1.35 11.00
C ASN A 28 -1.60 -1.99 9.75
N THR A 29 -2.08 -1.60 8.56
CA THR A 29 -1.52 -2.08 7.30
C THR A 29 -1.21 -0.96 6.33
N VAL A 30 -0.14 -1.18 5.57
CA VAL A 30 0.08 -0.55 4.27
C VAL A 30 -0.20 -1.57 3.19
N ARG A 31 -0.96 -1.20 2.17
CA ARG A 31 -1.27 -2.06 1.03
C ARG A 31 -0.76 -1.48 -0.27
N VAL A 32 -0.23 -2.36 -1.11
CA VAL A 32 0.31 -1.99 -2.43
C VAL A 32 -0.56 -2.59 -3.53
N TRP A 33 -0.93 -1.73 -4.47
CA TRP A 33 -1.83 -2.01 -5.58
C TRP A 33 -1.08 -1.81 -6.89
N ASN A 34 -1.26 -2.71 -7.85
CA ASN A 34 -0.85 -2.48 -9.24
C ASN A 34 -1.94 -1.67 -9.93
N VAL A 35 -1.56 -0.54 -10.49
CA VAL A 35 -2.50 0.44 -11.06
C VAL A 35 -3.04 -0.06 -12.41
N ASP A 36 -2.17 -0.65 -13.22
CA ASP A 36 -2.54 -1.16 -14.55
C ASP A 36 -3.58 -2.28 -14.46
N ASP A 37 -3.41 -3.21 -13.51
CA ASP A 37 -4.38 -4.28 -13.24
C ASP A 37 -5.73 -3.70 -12.81
N THR A 38 -5.71 -2.60 -12.04
CA THR A 38 -6.90 -1.95 -11.51
C THR A 38 -7.68 -1.19 -12.59
N LEU A 39 -6.98 -0.47 -13.47
CA LEU A 39 -7.60 0.29 -14.56
C LEU A 39 -8.11 -0.61 -15.69
N ALA A 40 -7.38 -1.70 -15.99
CA ALA A 40 -7.83 -2.71 -16.95
C ALA A 40 -9.16 -3.37 -16.53
N GLN A 41 -9.40 -3.52 -15.23
CA GLN A 41 -10.67 -4.03 -14.68
C GLN A 41 -11.82 -3.01 -14.76
N SER A 42 -11.51 -1.71 -14.86
CA SER A 42 -12.51 -0.64 -14.94
C SER A 42 -12.95 -0.30 -16.38
N GLY A 43 -12.13 -0.60 -17.39
CA GLY A 43 -12.36 -0.21 -18.79
C GLY A 43 -13.49 -0.96 -19.52
N ASN A 44 -13.94 -2.10 -18.98
CA ASN A 44 -14.99 -2.91 -19.58
C ASN A 44 -16.31 -2.60 -18.87
N GLY A 45 -17.03 -1.60 -19.38
CA GLY A 45 -18.32 -1.17 -18.85
C GLY A 45 -19.25 -2.34 -18.50
N ARG A 46 -19.66 -2.39 -17.23
CA ARG A 46 -20.60 -3.35 -16.61
C ARG A 46 -20.07 -4.77 -16.41
N THR A 47 -19.69 -5.10 -15.17
CA THR A 47 -20.51 -5.97 -14.30
C THR A 47 -20.20 -5.62 -12.83
N ALA A 48 -21.22 -5.62 -11.97
CA ALA A 48 -21.10 -5.38 -10.52
C ALA A 48 -20.31 -6.47 -9.75
N ASN A 49 -19.68 -7.40 -10.47
CA ASN A 49 -18.77 -8.43 -9.98
C ASN A 49 -17.36 -8.29 -10.58
N ALA A 50 -17.04 -7.15 -11.21
CA ALA A 50 -15.67 -6.83 -11.60
C ALA A 50 -14.78 -7.03 -10.37
N ALA A 51 -13.80 -7.93 -10.50
CA ALA A 51 -12.90 -8.29 -9.42
C ALA A 51 -12.47 -7.00 -8.72
N ARG A 52 -12.67 -6.95 -7.40
CA ARG A 52 -12.28 -5.76 -6.64
C ARG A 52 -10.80 -5.54 -6.92
N PRO A 53 -10.35 -4.28 -7.07
CA PRO A 53 -8.93 -3.98 -7.07
C PRO A 53 -8.33 -4.77 -5.94
N ASN A 54 -7.37 -5.65 -6.23
CA ASN A 54 -6.79 -6.51 -5.22
C ASN A 54 -5.45 -5.90 -4.83
N ALA A 55 -5.31 -5.56 -3.56
CA ALA A 55 -3.98 -5.30 -3.04
C ALA A 55 -3.17 -6.59 -3.28
N GLN A 56 -2.01 -6.44 -3.89
CA GLN A 56 -1.12 -7.56 -4.21
C GLN A 56 -0.21 -7.86 -3.01
N THR A 57 0.04 -6.85 -2.18
CA THR A 57 0.90 -6.93 -1.02
C THR A 57 0.29 -6.19 0.16
N GLU A 58 0.24 -6.86 1.31
CA GLU A 58 -0.04 -6.28 2.62
C GLU A 58 1.27 -6.23 3.42
N LEU A 59 1.58 -5.05 3.95
CA LEU A 59 2.73 -4.78 4.80
C LEU A 59 2.18 -4.45 6.18
N ARG A 60 2.57 -5.23 7.18
CA ARG A 60 2.07 -5.06 8.55
C ARG A 60 2.88 -4.02 9.29
N CYS A 61 2.15 -3.04 9.81
CA CYS A 61 2.70 -2.01 10.67
C CYS A 61 2.63 -2.44 12.14
N THR A 62 3.53 -1.90 12.96
CA THR A 62 3.53 -2.11 14.42
C THR A 62 2.40 -1.33 15.12
N SER A 63 1.87 -0.29 14.47
CA SER A 63 0.68 0.49 14.86
C SER A 63 -0.11 0.94 13.62
N ASP A 64 -1.11 1.80 13.81
CA ASP A 64 -1.79 2.56 12.78
C ASP A 64 -0.82 3.17 11.76
N ALA A 65 -1.11 3.03 10.47
CA ALA A 65 -0.32 3.65 9.41
C ALA A 65 -0.96 4.99 9.03
N LEU A 66 -0.35 6.09 9.46
CA LEU A 66 -0.86 7.45 9.25
C LEU A 66 -0.29 8.12 8.00
N THR A 67 0.92 7.73 7.59
CA THR A 67 1.59 8.27 6.40
C THR A 67 2.31 7.17 5.63
N VAL A 68 2.49 7.38 4.33
CA VAL A 68 3.27 6.50 3.46
C VAL A 68 3.98 7.31 2.38
N ARG A 69 5.22 6.95 2.07
CA ARG A 69 6.01 7.53 0.98
C ARG A 69 6.83 6.46 0.29
N TRP A 70 6.82 6.48 -1.03
CA TRP A 70 7.75 5.68 -1.84
C TRP A 70 9.12 6.35 -1.88
N ASP A 71 10.17 5.54 -1.99
CA ASP A 71 11.47 6.01 -2.42
C ASP A 71 11.35 6.56 -3.86
N PRO A 72 11.75 7.82 -4.12
CA PRO A 72 11.63 8.44 -5.44
C PRO A 72 12.58 7.83 -6.49
N THR A 73 13.60 7.09 -6.05
CA THR A 73 14.62 6.45 -6.90
C THR A 73 14.48 4.93 -6.95
N ASN A 74 13.84 4.31 -5.95
CA ASN A 74 13.65 2.87 -5.90
C ASN A 74 12.15 2.49 -5.85
N ALA A 75 11.62 2.03 -6.98
CA ALA A 75 10.20 1.65 -7.15
C ALA A 75 9.74 0.44 -6.31
N ASN A 76 10.63 -0.17 -5.52
CA ASN A 76 10.32 -1.28 -4.63
C ASN A 76 10.44 -0.93 -3.14
N VAL A 77 10.89 0.28 -2.80
CA VAL A 77 11.05 0.69 -1.40
C VAL A 77 10.00 1.72 -1.04
N LEU A 78 9.39 1.54 0.13
CA LEU A 78 8.53 2.54 0.74
C LEU A 78 8.75 2.61 2.25
N VAL A 79 8.38 3.74 2.83
CA VAL A 79 8.36 3.99 4.26
C VAL A 79 6.95 4.37 4.71
N ALA A 80 6.57 3.96 5.91
CA ALA A 80 5.38 4.40 6.60
C ALA A 80 5.67 4.68 8.07
N SER A 81 4.82 5.51 8.67
CA SER A 81 4.91 5.87 10.08
C SER A 81 3.53 5.88 10.74
N GLY A 82 3.53 5.68 12.05
CA GLY A 82 2.34 5.57 12.88
C GLY A 82 2.45 6.25 14.24
N SER A 83 1.48 6.02 15.11
CA SER A 83 1.43 6.60 16.45
C SER A 83 2.45 6.00 17.44
N ASP A 84 3.05 4.85 17.12
CA ASP A 84 4.02 4.16 17.98
C ASP A 84 5.44 4.76 17.92
N ARG A 85 5.61 5.89 17.22
CA ARG A 85 6.87 6.61 17.02
C ARG A 85 7.91 5.83 16.20
N ASN A 86 7.52 4.70 15.60
CA ASN A 86 8.41 3.95 14.74
C ASN A 86 8.22 4.33 13.28
N LEU A 87 9.33 4.36 12.56
CA LEU A 87 9.34 4.32 11.11
C LEU A 87 9.61 2.89 10.67
N GLN A 88 8.87 2.42 9.68
CA GLN A 88 9.10 1.12 9.08
C GLN A 88 9.35 1.29 7.58
N ILE A 89 10.40 0.63 7.11
CA ILE A 89 10.82 0.65 5.71
C ILE A 89 10.70 -0.77 5.16
N TRP A 90 10.08 -0.93 3.99
CA TRP A 90 9.89 -2.23 3.35
C TRP A 90 10.46 -2.25 1.94
N ASP A 91 10.99 -3.41 1.56
CA ASP A 91 11.04 -3.83 0.16
C ASP A 91 9.73 -4.58 -0.16
N VAL A 92 8.90 -4.00 -1.01
CA VAL A 92 7.54 -4.49 -1.31
C VAL A 92 7.52 -5.81 -2.08
N ARG A 93 8.66 -6.22 -2.67
CA ARG A 93 8.81 -7.48 -3.41
C ARG A 93 8.99 -8.65 -2.45
N THR A 94 9.72 -8.43 -1.35
CA THR A 94 10.03 -9.47 -0.36
C THR A 94 9.06 -9.48 0.81
N ARG A 95 8.30 -8.40 1.02
CA ARG A 95 7.40 -8.16 2.17
C ARG A 95 8.13 -8.08 3.52
N ASN A 96 9.46 -8.05 3.51
CA ASN A 96 10.25 -7.93 4.72
C ASN A 96 10.38 -6.45 5.10
N SER A 97 10.19 -6.16 6.39
CA SER A 97 10.65 -4.90 6.96
C SER A 97 12.17 -4.91 6.91
N VAL A 98 12.75 -3.98 6.15
CA VAL A 98 14.20 -3.86 6.00
C VAL A 98 14.80 -3.12 7.19
N HIS A 99 14.03 -2.22 7.81
CA HIS A 99 14.49 -1.46 8.95
C HIS A 99 13.34 -0.87 9.77
N SER A 100 13.53 -0.81 11.09
CA SER A 100 12.72 -0.01 12.00
C SER A 100 13.65 0.96 12.72
N VAL A 101 13.33 2.26 12.65
CA VAL A 101 14.08 3.31 13.34
C VAL A 101 13.15 3.94 14.36
N GLY A 102 13.63 4.06 15.60
CA GLY A 102 12.99 4.77 16.70
C GLY A 102 13.86 5.90 17.22
#